data_AF-A0A5C7QB41-F1
#
_entry.id   AF-A0A5C7QB41-F1
#
_cell.length_a   1.000
_cell.length_b   1.000
_cell.length_c   1.000
_cell.angle_alpha   90.00
_cell.angle_beta   90.00
_cell.angle_gamma   90.00
#
_symmetry.space_group_name_H-M   'P 1'
#
loop_
_entity.id
_entity.type
_entity.pdbx_description
1 polymer ?
#
loop_
_entity_poly.entity_id
_entity_poly.type
_entity_poly.pdbx_seq_one_letter_code
_entity_poly.pdbx_strand_id
1 'polypeptide(L)'
;MTKTPAQIAAGLTVAQRAAFKWLKEHGGDACFDKHGVAFAMGETAETTRTVWNALEKAGLIYFYGGKRDGGKGYGRLAVRKIIQEQTND
;
A
#
# COMPACT_ATOMS: atom_id res chain seq x y z
N MET A 1 -11.36 -16.35 -7.51
CA MET A 1 -9.95 -16.71 -7.77
C MET A 1 -9.08 -15.54 -7.34
N THR A 2 -8.24 -15.73 -6.32
CA THR A 2 -7.25 -14.73 -5.88
C THR A 2 -6.12 -14.73 -6.92
N LYS A 3 -5.71 -13.56 -7.42
CA LYS A 3 -4.60 -13.47 -8.39
C LYS A 3 -3.31 -13.99 -7.74
N THR A 4 -2.50 -14.74 -8.48
CA THR A 4 -1.18 -15.16 -7.98
C THR A 4 -0.26 -13.94 -7.84
N PRO A 5 0.79 -14.00 -7.00
CA PRO A 5 1.75 -12.89 -6.87
C PRO A 5 2.34 -12.43 -8.21
N ALA A 6 2.62 -13.37 -9.12
CA ALA A 6 3.14 -13.08 -10.45
C ALA A 6 2.12 -12.32 -11.32
N GLN A 7 0.85 -12.71 -11.29
CA GLN A 7 -0.23 -12.02 -12.02
C GLN A 7 -0.47 -10.61 -11.49
N ILE A 8 -0.36 -10.41 -10.17
CA ILE A 8 -0.45 -9.08 -9.57
C ILE A 8 0.72 -8.23 -10.08
N ALA A 9 1.96 -8.71 -9.97
CA ALA A 9 3.16 -7.99 -10.38
C ALA A 9 3.15 -7.58 -11.87
N ALA A 10 2.69 -8.47 -12.75
CA ALA A 10 2.55 -8.21 -14.18
C ALA A 10 1.50 -7.12 -14.49
N GLY A 11 0.42 -7.06 -13.70
CA GLY A 11 -0.65 -6.08 -13.87
C GLY A 11 -0.38 -4.69 -13.28
N LEU A 12 0.73 -4.51 -12.56
CA LEU A 12 1.08 -3.20 -11.99
C LEU A 12 1.73 -2.29 -13.03
N THR A 13 1.46 -0.99 -12.93
CA THR A 13 2.21 0.04 -13.65
C THR A 13 3.58 0.25 -13.01
N VAL A 14 4.49 0.93 -13.72
CA VAL A 14 5.81 1.32 -13.19
C VAL A 14 5.66 2.16 -11.91
N ALA A 15 4.76 3.15 -11.91
CA ALA A 15 4.50 3.98 -10.74
C ALA A 15 3.96 3.18 -9.54
N GLN A 16 3.08 2.21 -9.77
CA GLN A 16 2.57 1.33 -8.71
C GLN A 16 3.67 0.44 -8.13
N ARG A 17 4.54 -0.12 -8.98
CA ARG A 17 5.70 -0.90 -8.53
C ARG A 17 6.67 -0.05 -7.72
N ALA A 18 6.98 1.16 -8.19
CA ALA A 18 7.86 2.09 -7.49
C ALA A 18 7.27 2.51 -6.12
N ALA A 19 5.99 2.86 -6.06
CA ALA A 19 5.33 3.22 -4.81
C ALA A 19 5.28 2.06 -3.80
N PHE A 20 5.00 0.83 -4.26
CA PHE A 20 5.00 -0.34 -3.38
C PHE A 20 6.40 -0.68 -2.88
N LYS A 21 7.42 -0.55 -3.73
CA LYS A 21 8.83 -0.71 -3.35
C LYS A 21 9.22 0.34 -2.31
N TRP A 22 8.95 1.61 -2.59
CA TRP A 22 9.20 2.74 -1.68
C TRP A 22 8.60 2.44 -0.30
N LEU A 23 7.32 2.08 -0.23
CA LEU A 23 6.66 1.78 1.04
C LEU A 23 7.37 0.67 1.82
N LYS A 24 7.78 -0.42 1.15
CA LYS A 24 8.51 -1.52 1.80
C LYS A 24 9.85 -1.08 2.35
N GLU A 25 10.58 -0.25 1.60
CA GLU A 25 11.87 0.29 2.02
C GLU A 25 11.73 1.27 3.19
N HIS A 26 10.56 1.91 3.33
CA HIS A 26 10.25 2.86 4.39
C HIS A 26 9.43 2.22 5.53
N GLY A 27 9.78 0.98 5.91
CA GLY A 27 9.20 0.30 7.07
C GLY A 27 7.83 -0.35 6.85
N GLY A 28 7.26 -0.25 5.64
CA GLY A 28 6.02 -0.93 5.28
C GLY A 28 4.75 -0.29 5.84
N ASP A 29 4.85 0.89 6.46
CA ASP A 29 3.74 1.64 7.03
C ASP A 29 3.94 3.14 6.77
N ALA A 30 2.88 3.85 6.40
CA ALA A 30 2.93 5.29 6.17
C ALA A 30 1.66 5.97 6.68
N CYS A 31 1.80 7.20 7.17
CA CYS A 31 0.68 8.07 7.48
C CYS A 31 0.40 9.06 6.35
N PHE A 32 -0.85 9.47 6.18
CA PHE A 32 -1.18 10.53 5.25
C PHE A 32 -1.14 11.91 5.92
N ASP A 33 -0.70 12.90 5.16
CA ASP A 33 -0.85 14.31 5.50
C ASP A 33 -2.21 14.87 5.04
N LYS A 34 -2.40 16.18 5.24
CA LYS A 34 -3.64 16.89 4.85
C LYS A 34 -3.86 16.96 3.35
N HIS A 35 -2.83 16.74 2.55
CA HIS A 35 -2.86 16.75 1.09
C HIS A 35 -3.00 15.33 0.51
N GLY A 36 -3.04 14.30 1.36
CA GLY A 36 -3.12 12.91 0.93
C GLY A 36 -1.79 12.35 0.42
N VAL A 37 -0.66 12.98 0.77
CA VAL A 37 0.70 12.49 0.51
C VAL A 37 1.09 11.53 1.63
N ALA A 38 1.65 10.38 1.26
CA ALA A 38 2.12 9.39 2.21
C ALA A 38 3.48 9.82 2.78
N PHE A 39 3.62 9.75 4.09
CA PHE A 39 4.84 10.07 4.82
C PHE A 39 5.26 8.86 5.66
N ALA A 40 6.51 8.43 5.50
CA ALA A 40 7.09 7.30 6.22
C ALA A 40 8.58 7.54 6.46
N MET A 41 9.06 7.17 7.64
CA MET A 41 10.49 7.21 8.00
C MET A 41 11.20 8.57 7.75
N GLY A 42 10.47 9.69 7.79
CA GLY A 42 11.03 11.02 7.54
C GLY A 42 10.89 11.52 6.11
N GLU A 43 10.35 10.72 5.20
CA GLU A 43 10.29 11.01 3.76
C GLU A 43 8.84 11.01 3.24
N THR A 44 8.58 11.86 2.24
CA THR A 44 7.30 11.91 1.53
C THR A 44 7.36 11.09 0.25
N ALA A 45 6.34 10.29 0.00
CA ALA A 45 6.24 9.55 -1.24
C ALA A 45 5.95 10.48 -2.42
N GLU A 46 6.72 10.35 -3.50
CA GLU A 46 6.52 11.07 -4.76
C GLU A 46 5.43 10.40 -5.63
N THR A 47 4.26 10.14 -5.03
CA THR A 47 3.15 9.49 -5.72
C THR A 47 1.79 9.97 -5.22
N THR A 48 0.77 9.76 -6.02
CA THR A 48 -0.59 10.22 -5.73
C THR A 48 -1.42 9.20 -4.95
N ARG A 49 -2.51 9.68 -4.33
CA ARG A 49 -3.48 8.81 -3.65
C ARG A 49 -4.08 7.74 -4.56
N THR A 50 -4.24 8.03 -5.84
CA THR A 50 -4.76 7.08 -6.85
C THR A 50 -3.88 5.84 -6.97
N VAL A 51 -2.55 6.00 -6.88
CA VAL A 51 -1.62 4.86 -6.91
C VAL A 51 -1.80 3.98 -5.69
N TRP A 52 -1.94 4.56 -4.49
CA TRP A 52 -2.21 3.80 -3.28
C TRP A 52 -3.54 3.05 -3.34
N ASN A 53 -4.61 3.70 -3.83
CA ASN A 53 -5.91 3.05 -4.01
C ASN A 53 -5.83 1.86 -4.98
N ALA A 54 -5.04 1.98 -6.05
CA ALA A 54 -4.82 0.87 -6.99
C ALA A 54 -4.06 -0.30 -6.33
N LEU A 55 -3.08 -0.02 -5.47
CA LEU A 55 -2.36 -1.02 -4.69
C LEU A 55 -3.25 -1.72 -3.65
N GLU A 56 -4.16 -0.98 -3.00
CA GLU A 56 -5.16 -1.55 -2.10
C GLU A 56 -6.10 -2.50 -2.87
N LYS A 57 -6.61 -2.05 -4.04
CA LYS A 57 -7.46 -2.87 -4.91
C LYS A 57 -6.73 -4.11 -5.43
N ALA A 58 -5.41 -4.03 -5.62
CA ALA A 58 -4.57 -5.16 -5.97
C ALA A 58 -4.30 -6.11 -4.77
N GLY A 59 -4.74 -5.75 -3.56
CA GLY A 59 -4.55 -6.54 -2.35
C GLY A 59 -3.14 -6.47 -1.76
N LEU A 60 -2.31 -5.52 -2.19
CA LEU A 60 -0.91 -5.42 -1.75
C LEU A 60 -0.72 -4.59 -0.48
N ILE A 61 -1.64 -3.66 -0.23
CA ILE A 61 -1.68 -2.82 0.96
C ILE A 61 -3.09 -2.81 1.53
N TYR A 62 -3.26 -2.15 2.67
CA TYR A 62 -4.57 -1.81 3.23
C TYR A 62 -4.51 -0.43 3.89
N PHE A 63 -5.60 0.33 3.79
CA PHE A 63 -5.77 1.56 4.56
C PHE A 63 -6.34 1.27 5.94
N TYR A 64 -5.95 2.07 6.93
CA TYR A 64 -6.49 2.01 8.28
C TYR A 64 -6.34 3.36 9.01
N GLY A 65 -7.11 3.56 10.08
CA GLY A 65 -7.13 4.76 10.91
C GLY A 65 -7.69 6.01 10.21
N GLY A 66 -7.62 7.13 10.93
CA GLY A 66 -8.12 8.42 10.45
C GLY A 66 -9.65 8.49 10.41
N LYS A 67 -10.17 9.54 9.77
CA LYS A 67 -11.62 9.80 9.69
C LYS A 67 -12.42 8.66 9.06
N ARG A 68 -11.82 7.87 8.17
CA ARG A 68 -12.48 6.73 7.52
C ARG A 68 -12.91 5.65 8.53
N ASP A 69 -12.15 5.52 9.61
CA ASP A 69 -12.38 4.52 10.66
C ASP A 69 -12.92 5.18 11.95
N GLY A 70 -13.54 6.36 11.83
CA GLY A 70 -14.07 7.12 12.98
C GLY A 70 -13.02 7.78 13.87
N GLY A 71 -11.74 7.73 13.48
CA GLY A 71 -10.62 8.32 14.20
C GLY A 71 -10.29 9.76 13.81
N LYS A 72 -9.24 10.31 14.43
CA LYS A 72 -8.67 11.62 14.07
C LYS A 72 -7.55 11.46 13.03
N GLY A 73 -7.31 12.49 12.21
CA GLY A 73 -6.25 12.52 11.19
C GLY A 73 -6.66 12.00 9.80
N TYR A 74 -5.69 11.86 8.90
CA TYR A 74 -5.90 11.58 7.47
C TYR A 74 -5.76 10.10 7.08
N GLY A 75 -5.59 9.23 8.09
CA GLY A 75 -5.45 7.79 7.92
C GLY A 75 -4.02 7.36 7.62
N ARG A 76 -3.85 6.06 7.49
CA ARG A 76 -2.59 5.37 7.28
C ARG A 76 -2.76 4.27 6.24
N LEU A 77 -1.63 3.75 5.78
CA LEU A 77 -1.56 2.59 4.91
C LEU A 77 -0.44 1.67 5.39
N ALA A 78 -0.61 0.37 5.20
CA ALA A 78 0.43 -0.61 5.49
C ALA A 78 0.48 -1.71 4.44
N VAL A 79 1.66 -2.30 4.27
CA VAL A 79 1.87 -3.49 3.44
C VAL A 79 1.04 -4.64 3.99
N ARG A 80 0.25 -5.28 3.12
CA ARG A 80 -0.46 -6.50 3.50
C ARG A 80 0.54 -7.65 3.54
N LYS A 81 0.65 -8.34 4.68
CA LYS A 81 1.37 -9.62 4.75
C LYS A 81 0.61 -10.62 3.88
N ILE A 82 1.18 -10.98 2.73
CA ILE A 82 0.67 -12.10 1.93
C ILE A 82 1.15 -13.36 2.64
N ILE A 83 0.25 -14.04 3.36
CA ILE A 83 0.52 -15.39 3.84
C ILE A 83 0.56 -16.26 2.59
N GLN A 84 1.72 -16.84 2.26
CA GLN A 84 1.79 -17.88 1.24
C GLN A 84 1.28 -19.19 1.86
N GLU A 85 -0.04 -19.39 1.87
CA GLU A 85 -0.62 -20.72 2.09
C GLU A 85 -0.56 -21.52 0.79
N GLN A 86 0.64 -21.96 0.43
CA GLN A 86 0.86 -23.04 -0.52
C GLN A 86 2.14 -23.77 -0.10
N THR A 87 2.03 -24.72 0.81
CA THR A 87 3.03 -25.77 0.93
C THR A 87 2.31 -27.10 1.14
N ASN A 88 2.26 -27.83 0.02
CA ASN A 88 2.18 -29.27 -0.14
C ASN A 88 0.79 -29.94 -0.06
N ASP A 89 0.29 -30.29 -1.26
CA ASP A 89 -0.21 -31.64 -1.56
C ASP A 89 0.71 -32.73 -0.98
#